data_AF-A0A518CQK7-F1
#
_entry.id   AF-A0A518CQK7-F1
#
_cell.length_a   1.000
_cell.length_b   1.000
_cell.length_c   1.000
_cell.angle_alpha   90.00
_cell.angle_beta   90.00
_cell.angle_gamma   90.00
#
_symmetry.space_group_name_H-M   'P 1'
#
loop_
_entity.id
_entity.type
_entity.pdbx_description
1 polymer ?
#
loop_
_entity_poly.entity_id
_entity_poly.type
_entity_poly.pdbx_seq_one_letter_code
_entity_poly.pdbx_strand_id
1 'polypeptide(L)'
;MIVPEELQVVEYPHPALRWKSKPVTRIDTHLKKIVERMFELMYEHKGVGLAANQVGLPYRVFVINPSGEPDNKEWEMVLINPEITSRKGSAEGEEGCLSVPEVYGDVSRSEEIVVDAFDLKGEGFELSLKEFPARVVQHEYDHIDGIMFFDKLTEASKKDVLPQVEQFVNYYRTGQEKGEIPSDDDINKRLKEIEP
;
A
#
# COMPACT_ATOMS: atom_id res chain seq x y z
N MET A 1 9.79 -5.32 19.13
CA MET A 1 10.40 -4.23 18.34
C MET A 1 10.35 -4.67 16.90
N ILE A 2 9.92 -3.82 15.99
CA ILE A 2 9.88 -4.13 14.55
C ILE A 2 11.34 -4.27 14.07
N VAL A 3 11.64 -5.30 13.28
CA VAL A 3 12.96 -5.51 12.68
C VAL A 3 12.81 -5.27 11.18
N PRO A 4 13.31 -4.15 10.63
CA PRO A 4 13.06 -3.80 9.23
C PRO A 4 13.46 -4.90 8.26
N GLU A 5 14.57 -5.58 8.50
CA GLU A 5 15.11 -6.63 7.65
C GLU A 5 14.20 -7.87 7.55
N GLU A 6 13.29 -8.06 8.50
CA GLU A 6 12.31 -9.17 8.52
C GLU A 6 10.99 -8.83 7.84
N LEU A 7 10.80 -7.58 7.38
CA LEU A 7 9.57 -7.17 6.70
C LEU A 7 9.44 -7.89 5.35
N GLN A 8 8.19 -8.27 5.04
CA GLN A 8 7.77 -8.93 3.82
C GLN A 8 6.44 -8.34 3.37
N VAL A 9 6.14 -8.39 2.07
CA VAL A 9 4.81 -8.05 1.58
C VAL A 9 3.82 -9.11 2.07
N VAL A 10 2.72 -8.67 2.68
CA VAL A 10 1.66 -9.56 3.17
C VAL A 10 0.59 -9.76 2.09
N GLU A 11 0.15 -11.00 1.93
CA GLU A 11 -0.91 -11.34 0.97
C GLU A 11 -2.30 -11.17 1.57
N TYR A 12 -3.29 -10.86 0.73
CA TYR A 12 -4.69 -10.80 1.12
C TYR A 12 -5.19 -12.19 1.57
N PRO A 13 -6.04 -12.29 2.61
CA PRO A 13 -6.69 -11.25 3.40
C PRO A 13 -5.98 -10.91 4.72
N HIS A 14 -4.64 -10.80 4.76
CA HIS A 14 -3.92 -10.41 5.98
C HIS A 14 -4.56 -9.16 6.64
N PRO A 15 -4.92 -9.20 7.94
CA PRO A 15 -5.70 -8.14 8.59
C PRO A 15 -5.15 -6.72 8.46
N ALA A 16 -3.82 -6.57 8.35
CA ALA A 16 -3.17 -5.26 8.12
C ALA A 16 -3.68 -4.54 6.85
N LEU A 17 -4.07 -5.28 5.81
CA LEU A 17 -4.54 -4.70 4.55
C LEU A 17 -5.91 -4.02 4.66
N ARG A 18 -6.69 -4.38 5.69
CA ARG A 18 -7.97 -3.75 6.04
C ARG A 18 -7.87 -2.82 7.25
N TRP A 19 -6.66 -2.64 7.77
CA TRP A 19 -6.41 -1.79 8.93
C TRP A 19 -6.27 -0.33 8.49
N LYS A 20 -7.08 0.57 9.06
CA LYS A 20 -6.90 2.01 8.86
C LYS A 20 -5.64 2.46 9.59
N SER A 21 -4.61 2.81 8.82
CA SER A 21 -3.32 3.20 9.36
C SER A 21 -3.39 4.48 10.20
N LYS A 22 -2.52 4.56 11.20
CA LYS A 22 -2.41 5.68 12.12
C LYS A 22 -1.33 6.67 11.63
N PRO A 23 -1.53 7.99 11.85
CA PRO A 23 -0.51 8.99 11.52
C PRO A 23 0.78 8.72 12.29
N VAL A 24 1.92 8.82 11.59
CA VAL A 24 3.25 8.76 12.19
C VAL A 24 3.51 10.02 13.00
N THR A 25 4.00 9.86 14.22
CA THR A 25 4.26 10.99 15.13
C THR A 25 5.74 11.37 15.21
N ARG A 26 6.63 10.46 14.81
CA ARG A 26 8.07 10.65 14.89
C ARG A 26 8.78 10.08 13.67
N ILE A 27 9.63 10.90 13.05
CA ILE A 27 10.51 10.48 11.96
C ILE A 27 11.91 10.31 12.53
N ASP A 28 12.29 9.07 12.82
CA ASP A 28 13.59 8.73 13.36
C ASP A 28 14.38 7.80 12.41
N THR A 29 15.58 7.39 12.84
CA THR A 29 16.42 6.45 12.07
C THR A 29 15.74 5.10 11.85
N HIS A 30 14.84 4.69 12.75
CA HIS A 30 14.15 3.41 12.61
C HIS A 30 13.11 3.47 11.49
N LEU A 31 12.30 4.53 11.42
CA LEU A 31 11.37 4.75 10.31
C LEU A 31 12.10 4.84 8.96
N LYS A 32 13.27 5.50 8.92
CA LYS A 32 14.09 5.59 7.70
C LYS A 32 14.49 4.21 7.17
N LYS A 33 14.93 3.31 8.07
CA LYS A 33 15.25 1.92 7.69
C LYS A 33 14.03 1.12 7.22
N ILE A 34 12.86 1.37 7.82
CA ILE A 34 11.60 0.77 7.34
C ILE A 34 11.31 1.22 5.91
N VAL A 35 11.43 2.53 5.64
CA VAL A 35 11.21 3.09 4.31
C VAL A 35 12.22 2.58 3.28
N GLU A 36 13.50 2.47 3.66
CA GLU A 36 14.53 1.82 2.83
C GLU A 36 14.14 0.39 2.47
N ARG A 37 13.74 -0.42 3.47
CA ARG A 37 13.26 -1.79 3.21
C ARG A 37 12.00 -1.82 2.34
N MET A 38 11.09 -0.87 2.51
CA MET A 38 9.89 -0.78 1.68
C MET A 38 10.23 -0.54 0.21
N PHE A 39 11.21 0.31 -0.10
CA PHE A 39 11.70 0.45 -1.48
C PHE A 39 12.33 -0.85 -2.00
N GLU A 40 13.18 -1.51 -1.21
CA GLU A 40 13.76 -2.81 -1.60
C GLU A 40 12.67 -3.83 -1.94
N LEU A 41 11.68 -4.00 -1.06
CA LEU A 41 10.54 -4.90 -1.27
C LEU A 41 9.72 -4.53 -2.49
N MET A 42 9.45 -3.23 -2.70
CA MET A 42 8.72 -2.73 -3.86
C MET A 42 9.44 -3.16 -5.15
N TYR A 43 10.76 -2.98 -5.22
CA TYR A 43 11.55 -3.37 -6.38
C TYR A 43 11.71 -4.89 -6.53
N GLU A 44 11.90 -5.64 -5.44
CA GLU A 44 11.94 -7.11 -5.42
C GLU A 44 10.67 -7.71 -6.06
N HIS A 45 9.52 -7.08 -5.81
CA HIS A 45 8.22 -7.51 -6.34
C HIS A 45 7.82 -6.77 -7.63
N LYS A 46 8.72 -6.01 -8.26
CA LYS A 46 8.49 -5.26 -9.51
C LYS A 46 7.30 -4.29 -9.42
N GLY A 47 7.09 -3.68 -8.26
CA GLY A 47 6.05 -2.69 -8.01
C GLY A 47 6.50 -1.26 -8.32
N VAL A 48 5.51 -0.37 -8.37
CA VAL A 48 5.69 1.09 -8.53
C VAL A 48 5.29 1.88 -7.28
N GLY A 49 4.70 1.19 -6.30
CA GLY A 49 4.28 1.71 -5.01
C GLY A 49 4.20 0.60 -3.96
N LEU A 50 4.38 0.97 -2.70
CA LEU A 50 4.19 0.07 -1.55
C LEU A 50 3.80 0.87 -0.30
N ALA A 51 2.64 0.55 0.26
CA ALA A 51 2.16 1.10 1.52
C ALA A 51 2.63 0.30 2.74
N ALA A 52 2.85 0.99 3.87
CA ALA A 52 3.38 0.37 5.08
C ALA A 52 2.50 -0.77 5.62
N ASN A 53 1.18 -0.71 5.43
CA ASN A 53 0.28 -1.77 5.85
C ASN A 53 0.42 -3.05 5.02
N GLN A 54 0.92 -2.94 3.78
CA GLN A 54 1.31 -4.09 2.96
C GLN A 54 2.56 -4.79 3.48
N VAL A 55 3.31 -4.20 4.41
CA VAL A 55 4.38 -4.88 5.16
C VAL A 55 4.00 -5.12 6.62
N GLY A 56 2.69 -5.11 6.92
CA GLY A 56 2.15 -5.40 8.25
C GLY A 56 2.26 -4.24 9.25
N LEU A 57 2.59 -3.03 8.81
CA LEU A 57 2.76 -1.86 9.68
C LEU A 57 1.60 -0.86 9.51
N PRO A 58 0.84 -0.53 10.57
CA PRO A 58 -0.33 0.34 10.49
C PRO A 58 0.06 1.83 10.47
N TYR A 59 1.03 2.21 9.65
CA TYR A 59 1.54 3.57 9.51
C TYR A 59 0.98 4.25 8.27
N ARG A 60 0.64 5.54 8.37
CA ARG A 60 0.27 6.36 7.20
C ARG A 60 1.52 6.76 6.42
N VAL A 61 2.18 5.78 5.83
CA VAL A 61 3.39 5.94 5.03
C VAL A 61 3.28 5.04 3.82
N PHE A 62 3.66 5.57 2.67
CA PHE A 62 3.93 4.76 1.49
C PHE A 62 5.10 5.33 0.71
N VAL A 63 5.73 4.45 -0.06
CA VAL A 63 6.80 4.77 -1.01
C VAL A 63 6.28 4.56 -2.42
N ILE A 64 6.74 5.39 -3.37
CA ILE A 64 6.44 5.20 -4.78
C ILE A 64 7.68 5.47 -5.62
N ASN A 65 7.78 4.77 -6.74
CA ASN A 65 8.59 5.15 -7.88
C ASN A 65 7.79 4.81 -9.15
N PRO A 66 7.13 5.79 -9.78
CA PRO A 66 6.32 5.55 -10.97
C PRO A 66 7.09 4.97 -12.17
N SER A 67 8.42 5.03 -12.20
CA SER A 67 9.19 4.37 -13.26
C SER A 67 9.32 2.86 -13.03
N GLY A 68 9.16 2.38 -11.80
CA GLY A 68 9.36 0.97 -11.41
C GLY A 68 10.81 0.49 -11.44
N GLU A 69 11.78 1.38 -11.68
CA GLU A 69 13.18 1.02 -11.92
C GLU A 69 14.07 1.57 -10.79
N PRO A 70 14.90 0.74 -10.13
CA PRO A 70 15.78 1.17 -9.03
C PRO A 70 16.83 2.21 -9.41
N ASP A 71 17.20 2.28 -10.69
CA ASP A 71 18.22 3.22 -11.19
C ASP A 71 17.66 4.65 -11.33
N ASN A 72 16.35 4.80 -11.43
CA ASN A 72 15.66 6.09 -11.60
C ASN A 72 15.25 6.69 -10.25
N LYS A 73 16.24 6.92 -9.40
CA LYS A 73 16.03 7.37 -8.01
C LYS A 73 15.41 8.76 -7.90
N GLU A 74 15.51 9.58 -8.94
CA GLU A 74 14.87 10.89 -8.99
C GLU A 74 13.34 10.84 -8.98
N TRP A 75 12.76 9.67 -9.26
CA TRP A 75 11.32 9.41 -9.20
C TRP A 75 10.87 8.79 -7.87
N GLU A 76 11.81 8.43 -6.98
CA GLU A 76 11.47 7.93 -5.65
C GLU A 76 10.83 9.05 -4.82
N MET A 77 9.65 8.77 -4.28
CA MET A 77 8.95 9.65 -3.35
C MET A 77 8.51 8.86 -2.12
N VAL A 78 8.64 9.50 -0.95
CA VAL A 78 8.14 9.00 0.32
C VAL A 78 7.08 9.97 0.79
N LEU A 79 5.87 9.48 1.04
CA LEU A 79 4.77 10.29 1.50
C LEU A 79 4.39 9.84 2.92
N ILE A 80 4.73 10.69 3.90
CA ILE A 80 4.40 10.48 5.31
C ILE A 80 3.19 11.34 5.67
N ASN A 81 2.22 10.71 6.34
CA ASN A 81 0.93 11.31 6.69
C ASN A 81 0.24 12.02 5.51
N PRO A 82 0.14 11.39 4.33
CA PRO A 82 -0.43 12.06 3.17
C PRO A 82 -1.93 12.32 3.35
N GLU A 83 -2.38 13.43 2.75
CA GLU A 83 -3.77 13.85 2.64
C GLU A 83 -4.04 14.32 1.21
N ILE A 84 -5.02 13.72 0.51
CA ILE A 84 -5.41 14.16 -0.83
C ILE A 84 -6.40 15.33 -0.70
N THR A 85 -5.94 16.54 -1.00
CA THR A 85 -6.70 17.79 -0.80
C THR A 85 -7.56 18.18 -2.01
N SER A 86 -7.26 17.64 -3.19
CA SER A 86 -8.04 17.89 -4.40
C SER A 86 -8.03 16.69 -5.34
N ARG A 87 -9.13 16.52 -6.07
CA ARG A 87 -9.35 15.46 -7.07
C ARG A 87 -10.10 16.04 -8.27
N LYS A 88 -9.66 15.73 -9.48
CA LYS A 88 -10.28 16.20 -10.72
C LYS A 88 -10.22 15.15 -11.82
N GLY A 89 -11.24 15.14 -12.68
CA GLY A 89 -11.33 14.19 -13.78
C GLY A 89 -11.64 12.77 -13.31
N SER A 90 -11.80 11.87 -14.27
CA SER A 90 -12.07 10.46 -14.02
C SER A 90 -11.53 9.64 -15.19
N ALA A 91 -10.63 8.71 -14.90
CA ALA A 91 -10.09 7.77 -15.88
C ALA A 91 -10.15 6.34 -15.35
N GLU A 92 -10.62 5.44 -16.21
CA GLU A 92 -10.48 4.00 -16.01
C GLU A 92 -9.09 3.56 -16.45
N GLY A 93 -8.59 2.51 -15.82
CA GLY A 93 -7.30 1.91 -16.17
C GLY A 93 -7.02 0.72 -15.30
N GLU A 94 -6.25 -0.21 -15.85
CA GLU A 94 -5.88 -1.45 -15.20
C GLU A 94 -4.95 -1.19 -14.00
N GLU A 95 -5.26 -1.83 -12.88
CA GLU A 95 -4.44 -1.85 -11.68
C GLU A 95 -4.17 -3.29 -11.26
N GLY A 96 -3.00 -3.50 -10.66
CA GLY A 96 -2.67 -4.68 -9.86
C GLY A 96 -2.19 -4.27 -8.47
N CYS A 97 -1.95 -5.22 -7.59
CA CYS A 97 -1.48 -4.96 -6.23
C CYS A 97 -0.52 -6.06 -5.77
N LEU A 98 0.59 -5.67 -5.12
CA LEU A 98 1.59 -6.62 -4.62
C LEU A 98 1.03 -7.60 -3.56
N SER A 99 -0.08 -7.23 -2.90
CA SER A 99 -0.74 -8.06 -1.88
C SER A 99 -1.73 -9.08 -2.47
N VAL A 100 -1.99 -9.03 -3.78
CA VAL A 100 -2.81 -9.99 -4.54
C VAL A 100 -2.12 -10.21 -5.89
N PRO A 101 -0.94 -10.88 -5.87
CA PRO A 101 -0.08 -10.99 -7.04
C PRO A 101 -0.81 -11.60 -8.24
N GLU A 102 -0.42 -11.14 -9.44
CA GLU A 102 -0.95 -11.60 -10.74
C GLU A 102 -2.44 -11.34 -10.99
N VAL A 103 -3.12 -10.61 -10.10
CA VAL A 103 -4.51 -10.19 -10.28
C VAL A 103 -4.57 -8.74 -10.76
N TYR A 104 -5.23 -8.53 -11.89
CA TYR A 104 -5.38 -7.22 -12.52
C TYR A 104 -6.84 -6.93 -12.86
N GLY A 105 -7.23 -5.65 -12.78
CA GLY A 105 -8.55 -5.22 -13.22
C GLY A 105 -8.69 -3.70 -13.31
N ASP A 106 -9.69 -3.25 -14.06
CA ASP A 106 -9.91 -1.83 -14.30
C ASP A 106 -10.54 -1.14 -13.09
N VAL A 107 -9.92 -0.04 -12.68
CA VAL A 107 -10.38 0.82 -11.59
C VAL A 107 -10.54 2.25 -12.10
N SER A 108 -11.63 2.89 -11.67
CA SER A 108 -11.85 4.32 -11.92
C SER A 108 -11.12 5.16 -10.87
N ARG A 109 -10.27 6.09 -11.32
CA ARG A 109 -9.49 7.01 -10.48
C ARG A 109 -9.65 8.44 -10.97
N SER A 110 -9.37 9.41 -10.12
CA SER A 110 -9.23 10.80 -10.57
C SER A 110 -7.99 10.93 -11.45
N GLU A 111 -8.10 11.66 -12.57
CA GLU A 111 -6.99 11.90 -13.50
C GLU A 111 -5.91 12.79 -12.90
N GLU A 112 -6.33 13.77 -12.09
CA GLU A 112 -5.46 14.71 -11.41
C GLU A 112 -5.78 14.73 -9.92
N ILE A 113 -4.74 14.82 -9.08
CA ILE A 113 -4.86 14.98 -7.64
C ILE A 113 -3.88 16.05 -7.13
N VAL A 114 -4.20 16.63 -5.98
CA VAL A 114 -3.24 17.36 -5.14
C VAL A 114 -3.13 16.63 -3.82
N VAL A 115 -1.90 16.39 -3.35
CA VAL A 115 -1.61 15.70 -2.09
C VAL A 115 -0.63 16.50 -1.25
N ASP A 116 -0.98 16.69 0.02
CA ASP A 116 -0.09 17.23 1.05
C ASP A 116 0.54 16.07 1.81
N ALA A 117 1.84 16.13 2.08
CA ALA A 117 2.54 15.10 2.85
C ALA A 117 3.81 15.67 3.51
N PHE A 118 4.49 14.83 4.30
CA PHE A 118 5.82 15.11 4.86
C PHE A 118 6.87 14.17 4.25
N ASP A 119 8.09 14.67 4.11
CA ASP A 119 9.24 13.88 3.66
C ASP A 119 9.99 13.22 4.84
N LEU A 120 11.09 12.50 4.57
CA LEU A 120 11.93 11.86 5.59
C LEU A 120 12.73 12.85 6.48
N LYS A 121 12.68 14.15 6.20
CA LYS A 121 13.21 15.21 7.07
C LYS A 121 12.11 15.81 7.95
N GLY A 122 10.85 15.46 7.72
CA GLY A 122 9.69 16.07 8.36
C GLY A 122 9.32 17.43 7.77
N GLU A 123 9.80 17.74 6.57
CA GLU A 123 9.45 18.94 5.84
C GLU A 123 8.14 18.66 5.08
N GLY A 124 7.14 19.53 5.28
CA GLY A 124 5.87 19.45 4.58
C GLY A 124 6.00 19.89 3.13
N PHE A 125 5.33 19.20 2.22
CA PHE A 125 5.29 19.51 0.80
C PHE A 125 3.92 19.23 0.19
N GLU A 126 3.64 19.87 -0.94
CA GLU A 126 2.46 19.64 -1.77
C GLU A 126 2.91 19.10 -3.13
N LEU A 127 2.22 18.08 -3.65
CA LEU A 127 2.41 17.56 -5.00
C LEU A 127 1.12 17.64 -5.82
N SER A 128 1.20 18.23 -6.99
CA SER A 128 0.17 18.12 -8.03
C SER A 128 0.56 17.00 -9.00
N LEU A 129 -0.23 15.93 -9.04
CA LEU A 129 0.04 14.76 -9.86
C LEU A 129 -1.07 14.53 -10.88
N LYS A 130 -0.69 13.94 -12.02
CA LYS A 130 -1.61 13.58 -13.10
C LYS A 130 -1.34 12.17 -13.60
N GLU A 131 -2.29 11.62 -14.35
CA GLU A 131 -2.15 10.37 -15.11
C GLU A 131 -1.65 9.21 -14.21
N PHE A 132 -0.56 8.54 -14.62
CA PHE A 132 -0.08 7.35 -13.95
C PHE A 132 0.44 7.61 -12.52
N PRO A 133 1.30 8.61 -12.23
CA PRO A 133 1.67 8.95 -10.85
C PRO A 133 0.47 9.25 -9.94
N ALA A 134 -0.56 9.93 -10.45
CA ALA A 134 -1.78 10.19 -9.69
C ALA A 134 -2.53 8.89 -9.35
N ARG A 135 -2.57 7.93 -10.28
CA ARG A 135 -3.16 6.61 -10.05
C ARG A 135 -2.42 5.84 -8.96
N VAL A 136 -1.09 5.78 -9.06
CA VAL A 136 -0.24 5.08 -8.06
C VAL A 136 -0.46 5.68 -6.66
N VAL A 137 -0.40 7.01 -6.51
CA VAL A 137 -0.65 7.65 -5.21
C VAL A 137 -2.05 7.36 -4.67
N GLN A 138 -3.09 7.37 -5.51
CA GLN A 138 -4.44 7.03 -5.06
C GLN A 138 -4.58 5.56 -4.62
N HIS A 139 -3.83 4.65 -5.25
CA HIS A 139 -3.77 3.24 -4.86
C HIS A 139 -3.13 3.08 -3.47
N GLU A 140 -1.94 3.64 -3.27
CA GLU A 140 -1.24 3.55 -1.98
C GLU A 140 -1.97 4.30 -0.86
N TYR A 141 -2.63 5.42 -1.21
CA TYR A 141 -3.48 6.16 -0.28
C TYR A 141 -4.67 5.32 0.21
N ASP A 142 -5.31 4.55 -0.67
CA ASP A 142 -6.38 3.65 -0.28
C ASP A 142 -5.89 2.55 0.66
N HIS A 143 -4.70 2.01 0.42
CA HIS A 143 -4.10 1.02 1.30
C HIS A 143 -3.98 1.51 2.73
N ILE A 144 -3.44 2.73 2.96
CA ILE A 144 -3.33 3.29 4.32
C ILE A 144 -4.69 3.64 4.94
N ASP A 145 -5.79 3.62 4.18
CA ASP A 145 -7.17 3.73 4.65
C ASP A 145 -7.88 2.35 4.79
N GLY A 146 -7.19 1.24 4.51
CA GLY A 146 -7.72 -0.13 4.61
C GLY A 146 -8.57 -0.54 3.40
N ILE A 147 -8.43 0.17 2.29
CA ILE A 147 -9.17 -0.03 1.04
C ILE A 147 -8.27 -0.72 0.03
N MET A 148 -8.80 -1.73 -0.64
CA MET A 148 -8.09 -2.49 -1.67
C MET A 148 -8.59 -2.04 -3.05
N PHE A 149 -7.74 -2.14 -4.08
CA PHE A 149 -8.15 -1.74 -5.44
C PHE A 149 -9.40 -2.47 -5.92
N PHE A 150 -9.58 -3.74 -5.53
CA PHE A 150 -10.72 -4.55 -5.92
C PHE A 150 -12.06 -4.08 -5.33
N ASP A 151 -12.03 -3.19 -4.33
CA ASP A 151 -13.24 -2.52 -3.81
C ASP A 151 -13.75 -1.42 -4.75
N LYS A 152 -12.88 -0.94 -5.66
CA LYS A 152 -13.14 0.18 -6.59
C LYS A 152 -13.18 -0.25 -8.06
N LEU A 153 -13.20 -1.56 -8.33
CA LEU A 153 -13.31 -2.06 -9.70
C LEU A 153 -14.54 -1.53 -10.40
N THR A 154 -14.41 -1.37 -11.72
CA THR A 154 -15.57 -1.23 -12.60
C THR A 154 -16.45 -2.48 -12.51
N GLU A 155 -17.74 -2.34 -12.80
CA GLU A 155 -18.67 -3.48 -12.80
C GLU A 155 -18.24 -4.59 -13.78
N ALA A 156 -17.58 -4.21 -14.89
CA ALA A 156 -17.06 -5.15 -15.87
C ALA A 156 -15.95 -6.02 -15.26
N SER A 157 -14.96 -5.42 -14.58
CA SER A 157 -13.82 -6.15 -14.04
C SER A 157 -14.16 -6.99 -12.80
N LYS A 158 -15.19 -6.62 -12.02
CA LYS A 158 -15.59 -7.36 -10.80
C LYS A 158 -15.83 -8.84 -11.04
N LYS A 159 -16.47 -9.18 -12.17
CA LYS A 159 -16.82 -10.58 -12.49
C LYS A 159 -15.60 -11.47 -12.63
N ASP A 160 -14.51 -10.94 -13.16
CA ASP A 160 -13.30 -11.71 -13.46
C ASP A 160 -12.29 -11.66 -12.31
N VAL A 161 -12.23 -10.54 -11.57
CA VAL A 161 -11.27 -10.34 -10.48
C VAL A 161 -11.70 -10.99 -9.17
N LEU A 162 -12.96 -10.84 -8.76
CA LEU A 162 -13.39 -11.31 -7.43
C LEU A 162 -13.22 -12.83 -7.22
N PRO A 163 -13.47 -13.71 -8.21
CA PRO A 163 -13.18 -15.13 -8.07
C PRO A 163 -11.69 -15.45 -7.86
N GLN A 164 -10.79 -14.63 -8.40
CA GLN A 164 -9.34 -14.79 -8.19
C GLN A 164 -8.96 -14.36 -6.77
N VAL A 165 -9.48 -13.23 -6.30
CA VAL A 165 -9.29 -12.75 -4.92
C VAL A 165 -9.78 -13.80 -3.89
N GLU A 166 -10.89 -14.48 -4.17
CA GLU A 166 -11.40 -15.56 -3.31
C GLU A 166 -10.42 -16.74 -3.17
N GLN A 167 -9.58 -17.01 -4.17
CA GLN A 167 -8.56 -18.06 -4.08
C GLN A 167 -7.50 -17.71 -3.02
N PHE A 168 -7.10 -16.45 -2.94
CA PHE A 168 -6.19 -15.96 -1.89
C PHE A 168 -6.81 -16.13 -0.50
N VAL A 169 -8.10 -15.83 -0.34
CA VAL A 169 -8.83 -16.06 0.91
C VAL A 169 -8.75 -17.53 1.30
N ASN A 170 -9.09 -18.44 0.39
CA ASN A 170 -9.08 -19.87 0.68
C ASN A 170 -7.67 -20.38 1.06
N TYR A 171 -6.64 -19.95 0.33
CA TYR A 171 -5.25 -20.30 0.62
C TYR A 171 -4.83 -19.82 2.02
N TYR A 172 -5.09 -18.54 2.31
CA TYR A 172 -4.72 -17.93 3.59
C TYR A 172 -5.45 -18.58 4.76
N ARG A 173 -6.76 -18.82 4.65
CA ARG A 173 -7.55 -19.49 5.71
C ARG A 173 -7.07 -20.92 5.94
N THR A 174 -6.70 -21.65 4.88
CA THR A 174 -6.08 -22.98 5.01
C THR A 174 -4.75 -22.91 5.78
N GLY A 175 -3.92 -21.90 5.52
CA GLY A 175 -2.67 -21.67 6.26
C GLY A 175 -2.91 -21.37 7.74
N GLN A 176 -3.96 -20.63 8.07
CA GLN A 176 -4.35 -20.37 9.46
C GLN A 176 -4.84 -21.64 10.18
N GLU A 177 -5.66 -22.46 9.52
CA GLU A 177 -6.12 -23.74 10.07
C GLU A 177 -4.97 -24.70 10.37
N LYS A 178 -3.90 -24.66 9.57
CA LYS A 178 -2.68 -25.44 9.77
C LYS A 178 -1.72 -24.83 10.81
N GLY A 179 -1.98 -23.61 11.27
CA GLY A 179 -1.10 -22.86 12.17
C GLY A 179 0.18 -22.33 11.50
N GLU A 180 0.24 -22.33 10.17
CA GLU A 180 1.34 -21.76 9.38
C GLU A 180 1.25 -20.23 9.35
N ILE A 181 0.03 -19.70 9.39
CA ILE A 181 -0.28 -18.28 9.44
C ILE A 181 -0.94 -17.96 10.79
N PRO A 182 -0.54 -16.88 11.50
CA PRO A 182 -1.19 -16.47 12.73
C PRO A 182 -2.68 -16.18 12.56
N SER A 183 -3.46 -16.32 13.64
CA SER A 183 -4.88 -15.99 13.62
C SER A 183 -5.13 -14.49 13.41
N ASP A 184 -6.29 -14.13 12.86
CA ASP A 184 -6.67 -12.71 12.70
C ASP A 184 -6.65 -11.97 14.05
N ASP A 185 -7.05 -12.63 15.14
CA ASP A 185 -7.05 -12.05 16.49
C ASP A 185 -5.62 -11.73 16.97
N ASP A 186 -4.67 -12.65 16.74
CA ASP A 186 -3.26 -12.43 17.09
C ASP A 186 -2.64 -11.29 16.28
N ILE A 187 -2.93 -11.24 14.98
CA ILE A 187 -2.45 -10.17 14.09
C ILE A 187 -3.06 -8.83 14.52
N ASN A 188 -4.37 -8.77 14.74
CA ASN A 188 -5.05 -7.56 15.18
C ASN A 188 -4.55 -7.08 16.55
N LYS A 189 -4.24 -7.99 17.47
CA LYS A 189 -3.63 -7.63 18.76
C LYS A 189 -2.27 -6.97 18.55
N ARG A 190 -1.40 -7.57 17.72
CA ARG A 190 -0.09 -6.99 17.38
C ARG A 190 -0.22 -5.61 16.73
N LEU A 191 -1.14 -5.44 15.77
CA LEU A 191 -1.39 -4.16 15.09
C LEU A 191 -1.83 -3.05 16.07
N LYS A 192 -2.61 -3.40 17.11
CA LYS A 192 -3.02 -2.43 18.15
C LYS A 192 -1.83 -1.96 18.98
N GLU A 193 -0.91 -2.85 19.27
CA GLU A 193 0.29 -2.62 20.10
C GLU A 193 1.38 -1.84 19.34
N ILE A 194 1.31 -1.78 17.99
CA ILE A 194 2.23 -0.96 17.21
C ILE A 194 1.86 0.53 17.35
N GLU A 195 2.83 1.30 17.87
CA GLU A 195 2.77 2.75 18.00
C GLU A 195 3.41 3.43 16.78
N PRO A 196 2.73 4.42 16.15
CA PRO A 196 3.17 5.14 14.96
C PRO A 196 4.01 6.40 15.24
#